data_AF-A0A820D7I7-F1
#
_entry.id   AF-A0A820D7I7-F1
#
_cell.length_a   1.000
_cell.length_b   1.000
_cell.length_c   1.000
_cell.angle_alpha   90.00
_cell.angle_beta   90.00
_cell.angle_gamma   90.00
#
_symmetry.space_group_name_H-M   'P 1'
#
loop_
_entity.id
_entity.type
_entity.pdbx_description
1 polymer ?
#
loop_
_entity_poly.entity_id
_entity_poly.type
_entity_poly.pdbx_seq_one_letter_code
_entity_poly.pdbx_strand_id
1 'polypeptide(L)'
;LTGQLWRALILLNSLSEKDSNTLLFTNTHLEKLSSQLINEPLPSSSSSSIIALTLLELISSNQLFSTTFWYTILKQEFQSELYLFCTRISFLINNTEEDYFDKFIELLKINLSSFNSNIRLLSLYILSSFISNKINQNHIILNCLQCEQCPLNVYEYRTKIIYLQKLSIDFILLNNQSSLFHLSMYYLLGILCSNFTPLWTISIELLGSYGNKAIEYIGHQYFWSIINEKFQLIKQHNELKLIEQINDKLINEYIENLNKKNHDNEINEQSIDYIQYRINLFQILNYFPHECEQKIKIIFPIIFEFFSDNELRRINARQSCPVN
;
A
#
# COMPACT_ATOMS: atom_id res chain seq x y z
N LEU A 1 9.39 -12.14 -24.77
CA LEU A 1 10.21 -10.94 -24.43
C LEU A 1 9.67 -9.78 -25.27
N THR A 2 8.92 -8.88 -24.65
CA THR A 2 8.21 -7.79 -25.35
C THR A 2 9.19 -6.76 -25.92
N GLY A 3 8.85 -6.12 -27.05
CA GLY A 3 9.74 -5.19 -27.76
C GLY A 3 10.24 -3.99 -26.94
N GLN A 4 9.57 -3.65 -25.84
CA GLN A 4 9.98 -2.62 -24.90
C GLN A 4 11.18 -3.04 -24.03
N LEU A 5 11.30 -4.33 -23.69
CA LEU A 5 12.45 -4.88 -22.97
C LEU A 5 13.72 -4.82 -23.81
N TRP A 6 13.60 -5.13 -25.10
CA TRP A 6 14.69 -4.96 -26.06
C TRP A 6 15.08 -3.49 -26.21
N ARG A 7 14.13 -2.54 -26.16
CA ARG A 7 14.44 -1.10 -26.23
C ARG A 7 15.14 -0.58 -24.98
N ALA A 8 14.72 -1.01 -23.78
CA ALA A 8 15.40 -0.64 -22.53
C ALA A 8 16.84 -1.18 -22.49
N LEU A 9 17.04 -2.44 -22.91
CA LEU A 9 18.36 -3.07 -23.01
C LEU A 9 19.22 -2.45 -24.13
N ILE A 10 18.62 -2.11 -25.29
CA ILE A 10 19.33 -1.40 -26.37
C ILE A 10 19.70 0.02 -25.92
N LEU A 11 18.83 0.72 -25.17
CA LEU A 11 19.15 2.02 -24.60
C LEU A 11 20.33 1.90 -23.64
N LEU A 12 20.29 0.94 -22.71
CA LEU A 12 21.39 0.60 -21.79
C LEU A 12 22.71 0.31 -22.52
N ASN A 13 22.68 -0.53 -23.56
CA ASN A 13 23.88 -0.88 -24.34
C ASN A 13 24.37 0.29 -25.19
N SER A 14 23.47 1.09 -25.75
CA SER A 14 23.82 2.29 -26.52
C SER A 14 24.38 3.42 -25.65
N LEU A 15 24.12 3.37 -24.34
CA LEU A 15 24.63 4.29 -23.31
C LEU A 15 25.96 3.80 -22.71
N SER A 16 26.23 2.49 -22.68
CA SER A 16 27.50 1.93 -22.18
C SER A 16 28.63 1.94 -23.21
N GLU A 17 28.32 1.96 -24.52
CA GLU A 17 29.33 1.85 -25.58
C GLU A 17 29.98 3.19 -26.01
N LYS A 18 29.71 4.30 -25.32
CA LYS A 18 30.37 5.58 -25.62
C LYS A 18 31.13 6.14 -24.43
N ASP A 19 32.38 5.73 -24.39
CA ASP A 19 33.55 6.39 -23.82
C ASP A 19 33.57 6.68 -22.31
N SER A 20 34.60 6.10 -21.71
CA SER A 20 35.02 6.08 -20.31
C SER A 20 35.42 7.44 -19.71
N ASN A 21 34.88 8.56 -20.18
CA ASN A 21 35.12 9.87 -19.60
C ASN A 21 33.80 10.62 -19.38
N THR A 22 33.34 10.62 -18.13
CA THR A 22 32.37 11.57 -17.57
C THR A 22 31.19 11.89 -18.50
N LEU A 23 30.26 10.94 -18.62
CA LEU A 23 28.97 11.18 -19.28
C LEU A 23 28.13 12.15 -18.46
N LEU A 24 28.30 13.44 -18.73
CA LEU A 24 27.27 14.45 -18.51
C LEU A 24 26.09 14.09 -19.43
N PHE A 25 25.25 13.18 -18.97
CA PHE A 25 23.92 12.97 -19.51
C PHE A 25 23.23 14.33 -19.67
N THR A 26 22.91 14.72 -20.90
CA THR A 26 22.26 15.99 -21.18
C THR A 26 20.78 15.90 -20.81
N ASN A 27 20.22 16.99 -20.26
CA ASN A 27 18.80 17.09 -19.87
C ASN A 27 17.83 16.64 -20.98
N THR A 28 18.22 16.75 -22.25
CA THR A 28 17.40 16.35 -23.41
C THR A 28 17.24 14.84 -23.57
N HIS A 29 18.21 14.03 -23.12
CA HIS A 29 18.10 12.56 -23.10
C HIS A 29 17.17 12.09 -21.97
N LEU A 30 17.25 12.76 -20.82
CA LEU A 30 16.32 12.55 -19.70
C LEU A 30 14.89 13.00 -20.01
N GLU A 31 14.72 14.12 -20.71
CA GLU A 31 13.41 14.58 -21.19
C GLU A 31 12.80 13.60 -22.20
N LYS A 32 13.62 12.98 -23.05
CA LYS A 32 13.15 11.91 -23.95
C LYS A 32 12.78 10.63 -23.20
N LEU A 33 13.63 10.15 -22.29
CA LEU A 33 13.34 8.97 -21.46
C LEU A 33 12.12 9.17 -20.57
N SER A 34 11.99 10.35 -19.95
CA SER A 34 10.80 10.73 -19.19
C SER A 34 9.57 10.78 -20.09
N SER A 35 9.63 11.41 -21.26
CA SER A 35 8.49 11.41 -22.20
C SER A 35 8.10 10.01 -22.69
N GLN A 36 9.05 9.07 -22.79
CA GLN A 36 8.79 7.71 -23.23
C GLN A 36 8.24 6.82 -22.11
N LEU A 37 8.79 6.93 -20.89
CA LEU A 37 8.24 6.27 -19.71
C LEU A 37 6.84 6.82 -19.37
N ILE A 38 6.61 8.11 -19.61
CA ILE A 38 5.35 8.77 -19.25
C ILE A 38 4.19 8.41 -20.18
N ASN A 39 4.47 8.17 -21.46
CA ASN A 39 3.45 8.07 -22.50
C ASN A 39 3.08 6.63 -22.90
N GLU A 40 3.80 5.59 -22.45
CA GLU A 40 3.48 4.20 -22.79
C GLU A 40 3.01 3.40 -21.56
N PRO A 41 1.91 2.63 -21.65
CA PRO A 41 1.49 1.72 -20.58
C PRO A 41 2.52 0.59 -20.42
N LEU A 42 3.07 0.46 -19.22
CA LEU A 42 4.14 -0.49 -18.91
C LEU A 42 3.56 -1.90 -18.66
N PRO A 43 4.08 -2.99 -19.27
CA PRO A 43 3.46 -4.30 -19.16
C PRO A 43 4.13 -5.23 -18.15
N SER A 44 3.36 -5.81 -17.21
CA SER A 44 3.67 -6.98 -16.36
C SER A 44 4.91 -6.91 -15.44
N SER A 45 4.84 -7.62 -14.29
CA SER A 45 5.76 -7.59 -13.14
C SER A 45 7.27 -7.68 -13.44
N SER A 46 7.68 -8.30 -14.55
CA SER A 46 9.08 -8.39 -14.97
C SER A 46 9.63 -7.11 -15.62
N SER A 47 8.78 -6.26 -16.23
CA SER A 47 9.24 -4.98 -16.78
C SER A 47 9.41 -3.93 -15.69
N SER A 48 8.61 -3.99 -14.62
CA SER A 48 8.70 -3.05 -13.51
C SER A 48 10.00 -3.17 -12.73
N SER A 49 10.51 -4.39 -12.55
CA SER A 49 11.80 -4.60 -11.89
C SER A 49 12.96 -4.07 -12.72
N ILE A 50 12.92 -4.28 -14.04
CA ILE A 50 13.95 -3.79 -14.96
C ILE A 50 13.95 -2.26 -15.02
N ILE A 51 12.77 -1.64 -15.02
CA ILE A 51 12.66 -0.19 -15.04
C ILE A 51 13.11 0.43 -13.73
N ALA A 52 12.77 -0.20 -12.59
CA ALA A 52 13.32 0.23 -11.32
C ALA A 52 14.85 0.10 -11.26
N LEU A 53 15.43 -0.96 -11.83
CA LEU A 53 16.88 -1.11 -11.94
C LEU A 53 17.50 -0.02 -12.82
N THR A 54 16.89 0.31 -13.97
CA THR A 54 17.37 1.42 -14.81
C THR A 54 17.28 2.78 -14.11
N LEU A 55 16.21 3.01 -13.35
CA LEU A 55 16.06 4.22 -12.54
C LEU A 55 17.12 4.30 -11.45
N LEU A 56 17.45 3.18 -10.82
CA LEU A 56 18.47 3.11 -9.78
C LEU A 56 19.88 3.38 -10.35
N GLU A 57 20.16 2.90 -11.55
CA GLU A 57 21.40 3.20 -12.29
C GLU A 57 21.49 4.66 -12.76
N LEU A 58 20.35 5.23 -13.17
CA LEU A 58 20.26 6.67 -13.47
C LEU A 58 20.46 7.55 -12.23
N ILE A 59 19.96 7.11 -11.07
CA ILE A 59 20.21 7.80 -9.81
C ILE A 59 21.69 7.68 -9.40
N SER A 60 22.29 6.48 -9.52
CA SER A 60 23.69 6.24 -9.14
C SER A 60 24.69 6.99 -10.02
N SER A 61 24.31 7.33 -11.25
CA SER A 61 25.08 8.19 -12.15
C SER A 61 24.97 9.70 -11.87
N ASN A 62 24.46 10.09 -10.69
CA ASN A 62 24.37 11.48 -10.19
C ASN A 62 23.53 12.42 -11.08
N GLN A 63 22.46 11.91 -11.66
CA GLN A 63 21.49 12.72 -12.40
C GLN A 63 20.49 13.38 -11.43
N LEU A 64 20.44 14.72 -11.43
CA LEU A 64 19.44 15.50 -10.70
C LEU A 64 18.07 15.36 -11.40
N PHE A 65 17.26 14.41 -10.94
CA PHE A 65 15.84 14.35 -11.30
C PHE A 65 15.02 15.35 -10.50
N SER A 66 14.10 16.05 -11.17
CA SER A 66 13.13 16.93 -10.52
C SER A 66 12.11 16.13 -9.70
N THR A 67 11.54 16.77 -8.68
CA THR A 67 10.37 16.27 -7.94
C THR A 67 9.18 15.95 -8.86
N THR A 68 9.00 16.74 -9.92
CA THR A 68 7.96 16.57 -10.95
C THR A 68 8.07 15.23 -11.67
N PHE A 69 9.28 14.82 -12.02
CA PHE A 69 9.53 13.57 -12.74
C PHE A 69 9.08 12.36 -11.92
N TRP A 70 9.46 12.31 -10.64
CA TRP A 70 9.07 11.22 -9.75
C TRP A 70 7.58 11.18 -9.45
N TYR A 71 6.95 12.36 -9.34
CA TYR A 71 5.49 12.45 -9.26
C TYR A 71 4.82 11.82 -10.49
N THR A 72 5.29 12.14 -11.70
CA THR A 72 4.71 11.60 -12.94
C THR A 72 4.86 10.08 -13.04
N ILE A 73 6.00 9.53 -12.62
CA ILE A 73 6.24 8.08 -12.60
C ILE A 73 5.29 7.40 -11.61
N LEU A 74 5.18 7.89 -10.38
CA LEU A 74 4.29 7.28 -9.38
C LEU A 74 2.81 7.42 -9.72
N LYS A 75 2.44 8.41 -10.53
CA LYS A 75 1.07 8.60 -11.00
C LYS A 75 0.68 7.57 -12.07
N GLN A 76 1.62 7.04 -12.84
CA GLN A 76 1.35 5.87 -13.69
C GLN A 76 1.14 4.66 -12.80
N GLU A 77 0.10 3.87 -13.07
CA GLU A 77 -0.47 2.84 -12.19
C GLU A 77 0.49 1.68 -11.81
N PHE A 78 1.53 1.95 -11.02
CA PHE A 78 2.46 0.94 -10.50
C PHE A 78 3.01 1.34 -9.13
N GLN A 79 2.32 0.97 -8.05
CA GLN A 79 2.82 1.19 -6.67
C GLN A 79 3.58 -0.06 -6.18
N SER A 80 4.75 -0.30 -6.78
CA SER A 80 5.70 -1.33 -6.35
C SER A 80 6.68 -0.80 -5.29
N GLU A 81 7.21 -1.69 -4.44
CA GLU A 81 8.26 -1.33 -3.47
C GLU A 81 9.48 -0.70 -4.14
N LEU A 82 9.87 -1.20 -5.32
CA LEU A 82 11.06 -0.76 -6.02
C LEU A 82 10.96 0.69 -6.50
N TYR A 83 9.78 1.12 -6.98
CA TYR A 83 9.57 2.52 -7.37
C TYR A 83 9.57 3.46 -6.17
N LEU A 84 8.94 3.04 -5.06
CA LEU A 84 8.98 3.79 -3.81
C LEU A 84 10.40 3.88 -3.24
N PHE A 85 11.22 2.85 -3.44
CA PHE A 85 12.62 2.87 -3.05
C PHE A 85 13.44 3.85 -3.90
N CYS A 86 13.30 3.81 -5.23
CA CYS A 86 14.02 4.72 -6.14
C CYS A 86 13.66 6.20 -5.87
N THR A 87 12.38 6.50 -5.72
CA THR A 87 11.89 7.86 -5.40
C THR A 87 12.46 8.36 -4.08
N ARG A 88 12.50 7.50 -3.05
CA ARG A 88 13.13 7.84 -1.77
C ARG A 88 14.62 8.17 -1.93
N ILE A 89 15.39 7.34 -2.63
CA ILE A 89 16.82 7.63 -2.85
C ILE A 89 16.97 8.98 -3.56
N SER A 90 16.17 9.23 -4.59
CA SER A 90 16.24 10.52 -5.29
C SER A 90 15.94 11.70 -4.36
N PHE A 91 15.01 11.57 -3.42
CA PHE A 91 14.69 12.64 -2.45
C PHE A 91 15.75 12.80 -1.35
N LEU A 92 16.58 11.80 -1.11
CA LEU A 92 17.73 11.91 -0.21
C LEU A 92 18.90 12.62 -0.90
N ILE A 93 19.06 12.42 -2.21
CA ILE A 93 20.12 13.04 -3.01
C ILE A 93 19.73 14.46 -3.42
N ASN A 94 18.47 14.68 -3.77
CA ASN A 94 17.95 15.94 -4.26
C ASN A 94 17.03 16.55 -3.20
N ASN A 95 17.28 17.80 -2.82
CA ASN A 95 16.38 18.53 -1.92
C ASN A 95 14.97 18.57 -2.51
N THR A 96 13.96 18.27 -1.69
CA THR A 96 12.56 18.20 -2.10
C THR A 96 11.93 19.59 -2.13
N GLU A 97 11.13 19.86 -3.15
CA GLU A 97 10.33 21.08 -3.26
C GLU A 97 9.02 20.93 -2.48
N GLU A 98 8.75 21.84 -1.53
CA GLU A 98 7.56 21.77 -0.67
C GLU A 98 6.24 21.84 -1.45
N ASP A 99 6.22 22.49 -2.63
CA ASP A 99 5.03 22.70 -3.47
C ASP A 99 4.39 21.39 -3.98
N TYR A 100 5.10 20.26 -3.88
CA TYR A 100 4.60 18.95 -4.29
C TYR A 100 4.02 18.13 -3.13
N PHE A 101 4.12 18.61 -1.89
CA PHE A 101 3.75 17.83 -0.70
C PHE A 101 2.30 17.32 -0.76
N ASP A 102 1.33 18.21 -0.99
CA ASP A 102 -0.09 17.84 -1.06
C ASP A 102 -0.37 16.84 -2.20
N LYS A 103 0.33 16.98 -3.33
CA LYS A 103 0.18 16.06 -4.46
C LYS A 103 0.68 14.65 -4.12
N PHE A 104 1.80 14.55 -3.40
CA PHE A 104 2.33 13.26 -2.94
C PHE A 104 1.48 12.66 -1.83
N ILE A 105 0.91 13.47 -0.93
CA ILE A 105 -0.07 13.00 0.04
C ILE A 105 -1.23 12.30 -0.67
N GLU A 106 -1.82 12.94 -1.67
CA GLU A 106 -2.95 12.37 -2.41
C GLU A 106 -2.60 11.07 -3.15
N LEU A 107 -1.39 10.97 -3.71
CA LEU A 107 -0.91 9.74 -4.36
C LEU A 107 -0.59 8.60 -3.38
N LEU A 108 0.02 8.91 -2.23
CA LEU A 108 0.59 7.93 -1.32
C LEU A 108 -0.33 7.56 -0.15
N LYS A 109 -1.41 8.31 0.12
CA LYS A 109 -2.31 8.01 1.25
C LYS A 109 -2.88 6.59 1.19
N ILE A 110 -3.18 6.07 -0.01
CA ILE A 110 -3.67 4.70 -0.20
C ILE A 110 -2.60 3.67 0.19
N ASN A 111 -1.33 3.93 -0.13
CA ASN A 111 -0.21 3.06 0.28
C ASN A 111 -0.07 2.92 1.79
N LEU A 112 -0.46 3.93 2.58
CA LEU A 112 -0.42 3.85 4.05
C LEU A 112 -1.37 2.78 4.60
N SER A 113 -2.41 2.43 3.85
CA SER A 113 -3.33 1.36 4.19
C SER A 113 -3.01 0.02 3.51
N SER A 114 -1.86 -0.08 2.83
CA SER A 114 -1.38 -1.32 2.22
C SER A 114 -1.17 -2.39 3.30
N PHE A 115 -1.40 -3.65 2.96
CA PHE A 115 -1.11 -4.79 3.82
C PHE A 115 0.40 -4.98 4.03
N ASN A 116 1.21 -4.55 3.05
CA ASN A 116 2.66 -4.70 3.08
C ASN A 116 3.34 -3.56 3.86
N SER A 117 4.08 -3.91 4.91
CA SER A 117 4.80 -2.94 5.75
C SER A 117 5.87 -2.16 5.00
N ASN A 118 6.53 -2.76 4.01
CA ASN A 118 7.57 -2.07 3.24
C ASN A 118 6.97 -0.96 2.38
N ILE A 119 5.81 -1.20 1.78
CA ILE A 119 5.08 -0.18 1.00
C ILE A 119 4.68 1.00 1.91
N ARG A 120 4.11 0.70 3.10
CA ARG A 120 3.78 1.74 4.09
C ARG A 120 5.02 2.51 4.53
N LEU A 121 6.08 1.80 4.88
CA LEU A 121 7.33 2.37 5.37
C LEU A 121 7.99 3.29 4.34
N LEU A 122 8.15 2.82 3.09
CA LEU A 122 8.74 3.62 2.02
C LEU A 122 7.90 4.85 1.70
N SER A 123 6.57 4.71 1.69
CA SER A 123 5.66 5.85 1.50
C SER A 123 5.81 6.89 2.61
N LEU A 124 5.90 6.46 3.87
CA LEU A 124 6.15 7.35 5.00
C LEU A 124 7.51 8.03 4.92
N TYR A 125 8.54 7.33 4.45
CA TYR A 125 9.85 7.94 4.25
C TYR A 125 9.80 9.03 3.17
N ILE A 126 9.17 8.78 2.03
CA ILE A 126 9.00 9.80 0.97
C ILE A 126 8.27 11.02 1.52
N LEU A 127 7.15 10.82 2.23
CA LEU A 127 6.38 11.91 2.83
C LEU A 127 7.18 12.66 3.91
N SER A 128 7.99 11.95 4.70
CA SER A 128 8.84 12.56 5.73
C SER A 128 9.94 13.45 5.16
N SER A 129 10.42 13.18 3.95
CA SER A 129 11.43 14.00 3.28
C SER A 129 10.98 15.43 3.02
N PHE A 130 9.67 15.71 2.94
CA PHE A 130 9.14 17.07 2.82
C PHE A 130 9.01 17.79 4.18
N ILE A 131 9.15 17.07 5.29
CA ILE A 131 8.89 17.57 6.64
C ILE A 131 10.18 17.86 7.39
N SER A 132 11.31 17.26 7.00
CA SER A 132 12.60 17.28 7.71
C SER A 132 13.15 18.66 8.10
N ASN A 133 12.60 19.76 7.56
CA ASN A 133 12.95 21.14 7.94
C ASN A 133 11.98 21.79 8.96
N LYS A 134 10.89 21.13 9.36
CA LYS A 134 9.83 21.67 10.24
C LYS A 134 9.86 20.97 11.60
N ILE A 135 10.22 21.73 12.64
CA ILE A 135 10.61 21.33 14.02
C ILE A 135 9.55 20.56 14.84
N ASN A 136 8.40 20.18 14.28
CA ASN A 136 7.33 19.54 15.04
C ASN A 136 7.53 18.03 15.15
N GLN A 137 8.21 17.59 16.22
CA GLN A 137 8.36 16.17 16.59
C GLN A 137 7.03 15.40 16.70
N ASN A 138 5.91 16.11 16.89
CA ASN A 138 4.56 15.52 17.01
C ASN A 138 3.80 15.45 15.68
N HIS A 139 4.47 15.61 14.54
CA HIS A 139 3.81 15.53 13.24
C HIS A 139 3.26 14.13 12.95
N ILE A 140 2.01 14.03 12.45
CA ILE A 140 1.33 12.75 12.15
C ILE A 140 2.22 11.81 11.33
N ILE A 141 2.76 12.29 10.21
CA ILE A 141 3.66 11.50 9.35
C ILE A 141 4.90 10.99 10.10
N LEU A 142 5.50 11.80 10.98
CA LEU A 142 6.64 11.37 11.78
C LEU A 142 6.23 10.33 12.82
N ASN A 143 5.09 10.50 13.49
CA ASN A 143 4.56 9.51 14.43
C ASN A 143 4.24 8.17 13.72
N CYS A 144 3.63 8.21 12.53
CA CYS A 144 3.42 7.03 11.70
C CYS A 144 4.75 6.37 11.30
N LEU A 145 5.74 7.17 10.89
CA LEU A 145 7.06 6.66 10.51
C LEU A 145 7.77 5.96 11.67
N GLN A 146 7.78 6.56 12.86
CA GLN A 146 8.36 5.95 14.06
C GLN A 146 7.64 4.65 14.44
N CYS A 147 6.31 4.63 14.32
CA CYS A 147 5.51 3.43 14.55
C CYS A 147 5.83 2.29 13.56
N GLU A 148 6.02 2.61 12.27
CA GLU A 148 6.32 1.61 11.25
C GLU A 148 7.75 1.07 11.36
N GLN A 149 8.71 1.89 11.79
CA GLN A 149 10.09 1.50 12.04
C GLN A 149 10.25 0.53 13.22
N CYS A 150 9.34 0.59 14.21
CA CYS A 150 9.36 -0.34 15.33
C CYS A 150 9.06 -1.77 14.84
N PRO A 151 9.99 -2.72 15.02
CA PRO A 151 9.78 -4.11 14.63
C PRO A 151 8.64 -4.74 15.42
N LEU A 152 7.96 -5.69 14.81
CA LEU A 152 6.88 -6.46 15.44
C LEU A 152 7.48 -7.54 16.35
N ASN A 153 8.02 -7.12 17.50
CA ASN A 153 8.55 -8.03 18.52
C ASN A 153 7.96 -7.71 19.90
N VAL A 154 8.00 -8.69 20.82
CA VAL A 154 7.38 -8.57 22.16
C VAL A 154 8.12 -7.57 23.07
N TYR A 155 9.35 -7.19 22.73
CA TYR A 155 10.15 -6.25 23.53
C TYR A 155 9.85 -4.78 23.17
N GLU A 156 9.59 -4.52 21.90
CA GLU A 156 9.47 -3.17 21.33
C GLU A 156 8.02 -2.83 20.95
N TYR A 157 7.05 -3.75 21.01
CA TYR A 157 5.66 -3.38 20.70
C TYR A 157 5.11 -2.28 21.63
N ARG A 158 5.62 -2.15 22.86
CA ARG A 158 5.21 -1.08 23.78
C ARG A 158 5.60 0.31 23.27
N THR A 159 6.77 0.45 22.62
CA THR A 159 7.16 1.73 22.02
C THR A 159 6.26 2.04 20.82
N LYS A 160 5.91 1.01 20.03
CA LYS A 160 4.94 1.13 18.93
C LYS A 160 3.57 1.61 19.42
N ILE A 161 3.08 1.10 20.55
CA ILE A 161 1.82 1.55 21.17
C ILE A 161 1.86 3.04 21.52
N ILE A 162 2.98 3.53 22.09
CA ILE A 162 3.12 4.95 22.44
C ILE A 162 2.99 5.82 21.18
N TYR A 163 3.61 5.43 20.06
CA TYR A 163 3.48 6.16 18.80
C TYR A 163 2.06 6.09 18.21
N LEU A 164 1.39 4.94 18.32
CA LEU A 164 -0.02 4.80 17.90
C LEU A 164 -0.95 5.69 18.73
N GLN A 165 -0.73 5.83 20.04
CA GLN A 165 -1.52 6.72 20.88
C GLN A 165 -1.38 8.20 20.48
N LYS A 166 -0.24 8.60 19.94
CA LYS A 166 -0.04 9.93 19.31
C LYS A 166 -0.80 10.09 17.98
N LEU A 167 -1.39 9.02 17.46
CA LEU A 167 -2.33 9.05 16.34
C LEU A 167 -3.78 9.03 16.81
N SER A 168 -4.07 9.27 18.09
CA SER A 168 -5.44 9.52 18.52
C SER A 168 -5.94 10.85 17.95
N ILE A 169 -7.25 10.92 17.63
CA ILE A 169 -7.84 12.13 17.09
C ILE A 169 -7.68 13.32 18.04
N ASP A 170 -7.79 13.09 19.34
CA ASP A 170 -7.60 14.12 20.36
C ASP A 170 -6.18 14.71 20.34
N PHE A 171 -5.17 13.86 20.24
CA PHE A 171 -3.78 14.31 20.14
C PHE A 171 -3.54 15.10 18.85
N ILE A 172 -4.13 14.68 17.74
CA ILE A 172 -4.01 15.37 16.44
C ILE A 172 -4.65 16.75 16.47
N LEU A 173 -5.85 16.85 17.04
CA LEU A 173 -6.57 18.11 17.19
C LEU A 173 -5.82 19.05 18.13
N LEU A 174 -5.28 18.55 19.24
CA LEU A 174 -4.45 19.34 20.17
C LEU A 174 -3.19 19.91 19.51
N ASN A 175 -2.62 19.22 18.52
CA ASN A 175 -1.43 19.69 17.80
C ASN A 175 -1.77 20.49 16.51
N ASN A 176 -3.03 20.89 16.31
CA ASN A 176 -3.50 21.66 15.15
C ASN A 176 -3.20 20.99 13.79
N GLN A 177 -3.29 19.65 13.72
CA GLN A 177 -3.02 18.89 12.49
C GLN A 177 -4.30 18.32 11.84
N SER A 178 -5.42 19.03 11.99
CA SER A 178 -6.74 18.58 11.53
C SER A 178 -6.80 18.28 10.03
N SER A 179 -6.05 19.02 9.20
CA SER A 179 -5.99 18.81 7.75
C SER A 179 -5.40 17.44 7.35
N LEU A 180 -4.59 16.83 8.20
CA LEU A 180 -3.84 15.61 7.90
C LEU A 180 -4.40 14.37 8.61
N PHE A 181 -5.53 14.48 9.33
CA PHE A 181 -6.06 13.34 10.09
C PHE A 181 -6.43 12.15 9.20
N HIS A 182 -6.85 12.38 7.96
CA HIS A 182 -7.15 11.26 7.05
C HIS A 182 -5.94 10.33 6.86
N LEU A 183 -4.70 10.86 6.93
CA LEU A 183 -3.49 10.06 6.81
C LEU A 183 -3.31 9.10 7.99
N SER A 184 -3.61 9.54 9.22
CA SER A 184 -3.57 8.64 10.37
C SER A 184 -4.66 7.57 10.26
N MET A 185 -5.84 7.89 9.73
CA MET A 185 -6.87 6.87 9.44
C MET A 185 -6.38 5.83 8.43
N TYR A 186 -5.85 6.25 7.27
CA TYR A 186 -5.31 5.31 6.29
C TYR A 186 -4.20 4.45 6.89
N TYR A 187 -3.30 5.03 7.68
CA TYR A 187 -2.23 4.29 8.33
C TYR A 187 -2.76 3.29 9.37
N LEU A 188 -3.69 3.69 10.24
CA LEU A 188 -4.30 2.80 11.24
C LEU A 188 -5.04 1.64 10.56
N LEU A 189 -5.71 1.88 9.44
CA LEU A 189 -6.32 0.83 8.62
C LEU A 189 -5.27 -0.14 8.05
N GLY A 190 -4.05 0.32 7.77
CA GLY A 190 -2.93 -0.54 7.40
C GLY A 190 -2.35 -1.33 8.57
N ILE A 191 -2.34 -0.78 9.79
CA ILE A 191 -1.89 -1.50 10.99
C ILE A 191 -2.83 -2.66 11.35
N LEU A 192 -4.13 -2.49 11.13
CA LEU A 192 -5.11 -3.59 11.30
C LEU A 192 -4.80 -4.81 10.42
N CYS A 193 -4.08 -4.61 9.31
CA CYS A 193 -3.64 -5.68 8.42
C CYS A 193 -2.45 -6.48 8.96
N SER A 194 -1.75 -5.97 9.97
CA SER A 194 -0.58 -6.65 10.52
C SER A 194 -0.99 -7.91 11.28
N ASN A 195 -0.25 -9.01 11.14
CA ASN A 195 -0.53 -10.26 11.85
C ASN A 195 -0.04 -10.22 13.31
N PHE A 196 -0.41 -9.18 14.07
CA PHE A 196 0.02 -8.98 15.45
C PHE A 196 -1.14 -8.50 16.34
N THR A 197 -1.82 -9.47 16.95
CA THR A 197 -3.05 -9.30 17.73
C THR A 197 -3.02 -8.16 18.77
N PRO A 198 -1.93 -7.94 19.55
CA PRO A 198 -1.91 -6.86 20.53
C PRO A 198 -2.09 -5.45 19.93
N LEU A 199 -1.76 -5.26 18.65
CA LEU A 199 -1.95 -3.97 17.97
C LEU A 199 -3.38 -3.78 17.46
N TRP A 200 -4.13 -4.87 17.23
CA TRP A 200 -5.50 -4.78 16.73
C TRP A 200 -6.41 -4.04 17.71
N THR A 201 -6.42 -4.44 18.97
CA THR A 201 -7.29 -3.84 20.00
C THR A 201 -7.09 -2.32 20.05
N ILE A 202 -5.84 -1.88 20.11
CA ILE A 202 -5.49 -0.46 20.20
C ILE A 202 -5.85 0.28 18.91
N SER A 203 -5.59 -0.34 17.75
CA SER A 203 -5.92 0.27 16.45
C SER A 203 -7.42 0.40 16.23
N ILE A 204 -8.19 -0.59 16.69
CA ILE A 204 -9.66 -0.59 16.67
C ILE A 204 -10.20 0.52 17.58
N GLU A 205 -9.70 0.64 18.81
CA GLU A 205 -10.10 1.70 19.73
C GLU A 205 -9.78 3.09 19.18
N LEU A 206 -8.56 3.26 18.62
CA LEU A 206 -8.15 4.51 18.00
C LEU A 206 -9.08 4.85 16.83
N LEU A 207 -9.29 3.94 15.87
CA LEU A 207 -10.21 4.14 14.74
C LEU A 207 -11.66 4.38 15.19
N GLY A 208 -12.11 3.73 16.25
CA GLY A 208 -13.41 3.99 16.87
C GLY A 208 -13.53 5.43 17.37
N SER A 209 -12.47 5.98 17.97
CA SER A 209 -12.43 7.39 18.39
C SER A 209 -12.50 8.38 17.21
N TYR A 210 -12.05 7.96 16.02
CA TYR A 210 -12.24 8.74 14.81
C TYR A 210 -13.71 8.82 14.46
N GLY A 211 -14.48 7.72 14.44
CA GLY A 211 -15.90 7.70 14.03
C GLY A 211 -16.67 9.02 14.21
N ASN A 212 -17.00 9.41 15.44
CA ASN A 212 -17.79 10.62 15.68
C ASN A 212 -17.03 11.93 15.39
N LYS A 213 -15.78 12.04 15.81
CA LYS A 213 -14.99 13.28 15.71
C LYS A 213 -14.52 13.53 14.27
N ALA A 214 -14.04 12.51 13.58
CA ALA A 214 -13.62 12.52 12.18
C ALA A 214 -14.73 12.95 11.24
N ILE A 215 -15.97 12.47 11.48
CA ILE A 215 -17.14 12.84 10.68
C ILE A 215 -17.41 14.35 10.78
N GLU A 216 -17.20 14.95 11.96
CA GLU A 216 -17.33 16.40 12.15
C GLU A 216 -16.28 17.19 11.35
N TYR A 217 -15.02 16.73 11.34
CA TYR A 217 -13.92 17.49 10.73
C TYR A 217 -13.74 17.31 9.22
N ILE A 218 -13.92 16.08 8.70
CA ILE A 218 -13.70 15.76 7.28
C ILE A 218 -15.01 15.56 6.51
N GLY A 219 -16.12 15.44 7.23
CA GLY A 219 -17.43 15.22 6.65
C GLY A 219 -17.76 13.74 6.50
N HIS A 220 -19.05 13.47 6.68
CA HIS A 220 -19.62 12.13 6.66
C HIS A 220 -19.32 11.36 5.35
N GLN A 221 -19.37 12.02 4.19
CA GLN A 221 -19.17 11.35 2.91
C GLN A 221 -17.74 10.81 2.74
N TYR A 222 -16.74 11.60 3.12
CA TYR A 222 -15.34 11.23 2.96
C TYR A 222 -14.89 10.19 3.99
N PHE A 223 -15.38 10.27 5.23
CA PHE A 223 -15.15 9.20 6.22
C PHE A 223 -15.62 7.85 5.69
N TRP A 224 -16.87 7.78 5.20
CA TRP A 224 -17.43 6.54 4.68
C TRP A 224 -16.78 6.08 3.38
N SER A 225 -16.27 6.98 2.53
CA SER A 225 -15.55 6.55 1.33
C SER A 225 -14.28 5.77 1.67
N ILE A 226 -13.52 6.19 2.69
CA ILE A 226 -12.32 5.48 3.13
C ILE A 226 -12.66 4.08 3.63
N ILE A 227 -13.68 3.96 4.49
CA ILE A 227 -14.08 2.67 5.07
C ILE A 227 -14.64 1.74 3.98
N ASN A 228 -15.46 2.26 3.07
CA ASN A 228 -16.03 1.48 1.97
C ASN A 228 -14.97 0.96 1.00
N GLU A 229 -13.92 1.74 0.73
CA GLU A 229 -12.78 1.31 -0.08
C GLU A 229 -12.17 0.01 0.47
N LYS A 230 -12.07 -0.12 1.81
CA LYS A 230 -11.52 -1.33 2.45
C LYS A 230 -12.44 -2.53 2.38
N PHE A 231 -13.74 -2.31 2.51
CA PHE A 231 -14.70 -3.39 2.28
C PHE A 231 -14.73 -3.85 0.81
N GLN A 232 -14.62 -2.94 -0.15
CA GLN A 232 -14.52 -3.27 -1.56
C GLN A 232 -13.26 -4.06 -1.89
N LEU A 233 -12.10 -3.70 -1.32
CA LEU A 233 -10.86 -4.45 -1.46
C LEU A 233 -11.01 -5.90 -0.97
N ILE A 234 -11.67 -6.11 0.18
CA ILE A 234 -11.92 -7.46 0.70
C ILE A 234 -12.84 -8.24 -0.24
N LYS A 235 -13.89 -7.60 -0.77
CA LYS A 235 -14.82 -8.22 -1.70
C LYS A 235 -14.13 -8.68 -2.98
N GLN A 236 -13.36 -7.78 -3.62
CA GLN A 236 -12.59 -8.08 -4.82
C GLN A 236 -11.63 -9.24 -4.59
N HIS A 237 -10.97 -9.30 -3.43
CA HIS A 237 -10.11 -10.43 -3.11
C HIS A 237 -10.90 -11.74 -3.00
N ASN A 238 -12.06 -11.75 -2.34
CA ASN A 238 -12.87 -12.97 -2.24
C ASN A 238 -13.33 -13.46 -3.61
N GLU A 239 -13.70 -12.56 -4.51
CA GLU A 239 -14.06 -12.87 -5.90
C GLU A 239 -12.87 -13.49 -6.66
N LEU A 240 -11.68 -12.90 -6.55
CA LEU A 240 -10.46 -13.44 -7.17
C LEU A 240 -10.11 -14.83 -6.64
N LYS A 241 -10.20 -15.05 -5.32
CA LYS A 241 -10.00 -16.37 -4.70
C LYS A 241 -11.00 -17.41 -5.20
N LEU A 242 -12.26 -17.03 -5.42
CA LEU A 242 -13.27 -17.94 -5.97
C LEU A 242 -12.94 -18.32 -7.42
N ILE A 243 -12.50 -17.35 -8.23
CA ILE A 243 -12.07 -17.60 -9.62
C ILE A 243 -10.84 -18.51 -9.65
N GLU A 244 -9.85 -18.26 -8.79
CA GLU A 244 -8.67 -19.11 -8.63
C GLU A 244 -9.07 -20.53 -8.23
N GLN A 245 -9.97 -20.70 -7.25
CA GLN A 245 -10.46 -22.03 -6.85
C GLN A 245 -11.23 -22.75 -7.96
N ILE A 246 -11.99 -22.03 -8.79
CA ILE A 246 -12.69 -22.61 -9.95
C ILE A 246 -11.66 -23.02 -11.01
N ASN A 247 -10.68 -22.15 -11.30
CA ASN A 247 -9.62 -22.43 -12.25
C ASN A 247 -8.75 -23.59 -11.78
N ASP A 248 -8.36 -23.64 -10.51
CA ASP A 248 -7.59 -24.73 -9.93
C ASP A 248 -8.39 -26.04 -9.92
N LYS A 249 -9.71 -26.01 -9.71
CA LYS A 249 -10.55 -27.21 -9.89
C LYS A 249 -10.56 -27.68 -11.33
N LEU A 250 -10.73 -26.78 -12.29
CA LEU A 250 -10.71 -27.10 -13.73
C LEU A 250 -9.33 -27.58 -14.19
N ILE A 251 -8.27 -26.96 -13.67
CA ILE A 251 -6.87 -27.29 -13.95
C ILE A 251 -6.51 -28.61 -13.27
N ASN A 252 -6.94 -28.87 -12.04
CA ASN A 252 -6.71 -30.14 -11.36
C ASN A 252 -7.50 -31.28 -12.02
N GLU A 253 -8.72 -31.06 -12.51
CA GLU A 253 -9.43 -32.03 -13.36
C GLU A 253 -8.67 -32.33 -14.67
N TYR A 254 -7.91 -31.36 -15.19
CA TYR A 254 -7.09 -31.52 -16.38
C TYR A 254 -5.69 -32.12 -16.11
N ILE A 255 -5.10 -31.83 -14.94
CA ILE A 255 -3.76 -32.28 -14.50
C ILE A 255 -3.82 -33.66 -13.84
N GLU A 256 -4.92 -34.04 -13.18
CA GLU A 256 -5.16 -35.41 -12.71
C GLU A 256 -5.16 -36.42 -13.87
N ASN A 257 -5.35 -35.96 -15.11
CA ASN A 257 -5.21 -36.76 -16.32
C ASN A 257 -3.78 -36.86 -16.89
N LEU A 258 -2.79 -36.11 -16.39
CA LEU A 258 -1.46 -35.97 -17.04
C LEU A 258 -0.21 -36.19 -16.17
N ASN A 259 -0.35 -36.72 -14.96
CA ASN A 259 0.70 -37.21 -14.05
C ASN A 259 1.08 -36.30 -12.86
N LYS A 260 1.23 -37.00 -11.73
CA LYS A 260 2.03 -36.67 -10.56
C LYS A 260 3.47 -36.34 -10.96
N LYS A 261 3.91 -35.11 -10.71
CA LYS A 261 5.20 -34.75 -10.08
C LYS A 261 5.41 -33.24 -10.15
N ASN A 262 6.03 -32.72 -9.09
CA ASN A 262 6.57 -31.37 -8.90
C ASN A 262 5.63 -30.41 -8.16
N HIS A 263 5.46 -30.64 -6.85
CA HIS A 263 5.35 -29.53 -5.91
C HIS A 263 6.76 -29.25 -5.38
N ASP A 264 7.17 -27.99 -5.45
CA ASP A 264 7.77 -27.24 -4.34
C ASP A 264 8.39 -25.99 -4.94
N ASN A 265 7.69 -24.86 -4.74
CA ASN A 265 8.22 -23.50 -4.70
C ASN A 265 7.09 -22.56 -4.27
N GLU A 266 6.59 -22.73 -3.04
CA GLU A 266 5.78 -21.70 -2.39
C GLU A 266 6.74 -20.60 -1.90
N ILE A 267 6.81 -19.52 -2.67
CA ILE A 267 7.36 -18.26 -2.19
C ILE A 267 6.47 -17.85 -1.02
N ASN A 268 7.05 -17.75 0.18
CA ASN A 268 6.41 -17.24 1.39
C ASN A 268 6.06 -15.76 1.20
N GLU A 269 5.05 -15.46 0.40
CA GLU A 269 4.27 -14.23 0.54
C GLU A 269 3.62 -14.29 1.91
N GLN A 270 3.77 -13.23 2.70
CA GLN A 270 3.02 -13.09 3.95
C GLN A 270 1.54 -13.26 3.62
N SER A 271 0.97 -14.43 3.93
CA SER A 271 -0.41 -14.73 3.58
C SER A 271 -1.30 -13.77 4.35
N ILE A 272 -1.87 -12.82 3.62
CA ILE A 272 -2.71 -11.79 4.20
C ILE A 272 -4.00 -12.45 4.69
N ASP A 273 -4.32 -12.27 5.98
CA ASP A 273 -5.57 -12.76 6.55
C ASP A 273 -6.70 -11.73 6.37
N TYR A 274 -7.29 -11.73 5.17
CA TYR A 274 -8.45 -10.91 4.84
C TYR A 274 -9.68 -11.21 5.71
N ILE A 275 -9.78 -12.41 6.29
CA ILE A 275 -10.90 -12.78 7.15
C ILE A 275 -10.78 -12.02 8.47
N GLN A 276 -9.59 -12.09 9.09
CA GLN A 276 -9.33 -11.37 10.32
C GLN A 276 -9.42 -9.87 10.14
N TYR A 277 -8.86 -9.35 9.04
CA TYR A 277 -8.98 -7.93 8.70
C TYR A 277 -10.44 -7.47 8.61
N ARG A 278 -11.28 -8.27 7.95
CA ARG A 278 -12.73 -8.02 7.86
C ARG A 278 -13.42 -8.03 9.22
N ILE A 279 -13.08 -8.97 10.12
CA ILE A 279 -13.61 -9.00 11.49
C ILE A 279 -13.22 -7.72 12.24
N ASN A 280 -11.96 -7.30 12.15
CA ASN A 280 -11.47 -6.09 12.80
C ASN A 280 -12.20 -4.83 12.28
N LEU A 281 -12.49 -4.74 10.98
CA LEU A 281 -13.30 -3.63 10.42
C LEU A 281 -14.71 -3.59 11.02
N PHE A 282 -15.37 -4.74 11.16
CA PHE A 282 -16.70 -4.77 11.80
C PHE A 282 -16.63 -4.39 13.28
N GLN A 283 -15.57 -4.76 13.99
CA GLN A 283 -15.37 -4.34 15.38
C GLN A 283 -15.26 -2.82 15.52
N ILE A 284 -14.67 -2.13 14.54
CA ILE A 284 -14.60 -0.67 14.52
C ILE A 284 -15.99 -0.04 14.39
N LEU A 285 -16.87 -0.61 13.55
CA LEU A 285 -18.24 -0.10 13.38
C LEU A 285 -19.05 -0.09 14.68
N ASN A 286 -18.74 -0.98 15.63
CA ASN A 286 -19.40 -1.02 16.94
C ASN A 286 -19.18 0.26 17.77
N TYR A 287 -18.16 1.07 17.46
CA TYR A 287 -17.88 2.31 18.19
C TYR A 287 -18.76 3.48 17.76
N PHE A 288 -19.43 3.40 16.60
CA PHE A 288 -20.30 4.45 16.08
C PHE A 288 -21.58 3.87 15.48
N PRO A 289 -22.44 3.24 16.31
CA PRO A 289 -23.63 2.53 15.84
C PRO A 289 -24.64 3.45 15.16
N HIS A 290 -24.82 4.68 15.67
CA HIS A 290 -25.76 5.65 15.11
C HIS A 290 -25.40 6.08 13.67
N GLU A 291 -24.11 6.20 13.37
CA GLU A 291 -23.63 6.52 12.02
C GLU A 291 -23.81 5.31 11.09
N CYS A 292 -23.62 4.10 11.62
CA CYS A 292 -23.87 2.86 10.88
C CYS A 292 -25.36 2.69 10.52
N GLU A 293 -26.27 3.06 11.42
CA GLU A 293 -27.72 3.03 11.16
C GLU A 293 -28.11 3.87 9.93
N GLN A 294 -27.52 5.05 9.78
CA GLN A 294 -27.76 5.92 8.63
C GLN A 294 -27.22 5.33 7.31
N LYS A 295 -26.25 4.41 7.40
CA LYS A 295 -25.56 3.79 6.27
C LYS A 295 -25.86 2.31 6.11
N ILE A 296 -26.94 1.81 6.71
CA ILE A 296 -27.40 0.42 6.59
C ILE A 296 -27.45 -0.03 5.13
N LYS A 297 -27.90 0.80 4.19
CA LYS A 297 -27.95 0.43 2.76
C LYS A 297 -26.59 0.07 2.16
N ILE A 298 -25.50 0.63 2.69
CA ILE A 298 -24.13 0.36 2.25
C ILE A 298 -23.56 -0.83 3.03
N ILE A 299 -23.78 -0.86 4.33
CA ILE A 299 -23.21 -1.86 5.24
C ILE A 299 -23.88 -3.23 5.07
N PHE A 300 -25.20 -3.25 4.88
CA PHE A 300 -25.99 -4.48 4.86
C PHE A 300 -25.62 -5.44 3.72
N PRO A 301 -25.44 -5.01 2.46
CA PRO A 301 -24.95 -5.89 1.40
C PRO A 301 -23.60 -6.56 1.75
N ILE A 302 -22.68 -5.81 2.36
CA ILE A 302 -21.36 -6.30 2.76
C ILE A 302 -21.48 -7.39 3.85
N ILE A 303 -22.40 -7.21 4.80
CA ILE A 303 -22.71 -8.21 5.83
C ILE A 303 -23.37 -9.45 5.22
N PHE A 304 -24.25 -9.29 4.23
CA PHE A 304 -24.88 -10.45 3.59
C PHE A 304 -23.87 -11.30 2.80
N GLU A 305 -23.00 -10.63 2.03
CA GLU A 305 -21.88 -11.29 1.34
C GLU A 305 -20.98 -12.06 2.32
N PHE A 306 -20.76 -11.51 3.52
CA PHE A 306 -20.02 -12.18 4.58
C PHE A 306 -20.64 -13.51 5.01
N PHE A 307 -21.96 -13.54 5.23
CA PHE A 307 -22.65 -14.77 5.64
C PHE A 307 -22.70 -15.80 4.52
N SER A 308 -22.92 -15.37 3.27
CA SER A 308 -22.89 -16.27 2.12
C SER A 308 -21.51 -16.90 1.92
N ASP A 309 -20.43 -16.12 2.05
CA ASP A 309 -19.05 -16.63 1.93
C ASP A 309 -18.73 -17.68 2.99
N ASN A 310 -19.14 -17.43 4.23
CA ASN A 310 -18.88 -18.35 5.34
C ASN A 310 -19.68 -19.65 5.21
N GLU A 311 -20.94 -19.57 4.76
CA GLU A 311 -21.77 -20.75 4.50
C GLU A 311 -21.22 -21.57 3.32
N LEU A 312 -20.80 -20.93 2.22
CA LEU A 312 -20.15 -21.62 1.09
C LEU A 312 -18.88 -22.36 1.53
N ARG A 313 -18.06 -21.77 2.40
CA ARG A 313 -16.88 -22.44 2.97
C ARG A 313 -17.23 -23.60 3.87
N ARG A 314 -18.27 -23.49 4.70
CA ARG A 314 -18.76 -24.61 5.52
C ARG A 314 -19.26 -25.77 4.66
N ILE A 315 -19.95 -25.48 3.56
CA ILE A 315 -20.42 -26.50 2.61
C ILE A 315 -19.24 -27.18 1.93
N ASN A 316 -18.24 -26.42 1.44
CA ASN A 316 -17.04 -26.97 0.82
C ASN A 316 -16.20 -27.80 1.81
N ALA A 317 -16.05 -27.36 3.06
CA ALA A 317 -15.33 -28.10 4.10
C ALA A 317 -16.02 -29.43 4.47
N ARG A 318 -17.35 -29.48 4.41
CA ARG A 318 -18.11 -30.73 4.62
C ARG A 318 -17.99 -31.70 3.46
N GLN A 319 -17.79 -31.20 2.24
CA GLN A 319 -17.60 -32.03 1.05
C GLN A 319 -16.17 -32.60 0.93
N SER A 320 -15.18 -31.96 1.57
CA SER A 320 -13.78 -32.43 1.60
C SER A 320 -13.45 -33.44 2.71
N CYS A 321 -14.39 -33.75 3.61
CA CYS A 321 -14.21 -34.84 4.57
C CYS A 321 -14.55 -36.17 3.90
N PRO A 322 -13.59 -37.11 3.73
CA PRO A 322 -13.94 -38.44 3.25
C PRO A 322 -14.86 -39.08 4.30
N VAL A 323 -16.01 -39.54 3.84
CA VAL A 323 -16.87 -40.43 4.62
C VAL A 323 -16.06 -41.71 4.79
N ASN A 324 -15.62 -41.98 6.03
CA ASN A 324 -14.91 -43.20 6.42
C ASN A 324 -15.66 -44.46 6.03
#